data_AF-A0A2V5UKP1-F1
#
_entry.id   AF-A0A2V5UKP1-F1
#
_cell.length_a   1.000
_cell.length_b   1.000
_cell.length_c   1.000
_cell.angle_alpha   90.00
_cell.angle_beta   90.00
_cell.angle_gamma   90.00
#
_symmetry.space_group_name_H-M   'P 1'
#
loop_
_entity.id
_entity.type
_entity.pdbx_description
1 polymer ?
#
loop_
_entity_poly.entity_id
_entity_poly.type
_entity_poly.pdbx_seq_one_letter_code
_entity_poly.pdbx_strand_id
1 'polypeptide(L)'
;MQRPNSPKRSSLQHDLKRLRGLAYHRLESSEDLVRRFHRFRREDQPELDYLQKLYDWLFVPITLWPIDIEGLLRAGLDRAAAGRCLDKAMILLIDLLPLPPSDRTRRAVSEHEHSVQHGNYEPLIHARHKYDHVESQLAGNPTFQAQWNAIKAHFDVSKFTDHKGIIRRHLVGERSMREHWPFRWTKIADRFHAVFDVFCQRWNLYGMRGDRPLLLKLTANLTPFGTMIFIPAYWSFDP
;
A
#
# COMPACT_ATOMS: atom_id res chain seq x y z
N MET A 1 -8.21 -34.02 -32.13
CA MET A 1 -8.02 -33.20 -30.92
C MET A 1 -6.61 -32.64 -30.94
N GLN A 2 -6.46 -31.35 -31.27
CA GLN A 2 -5.16 -30.69 -31.28
C GLN A 2 -4.73 -30.42 -29.83
N ARG A 3 -3.51 -30.87 -29.47
CA ARG A 3 -2.87 -30.52 -28.21
C ARG A 3 -2.69 -28.99 -28.17
N PRO A 4 -3.03 -28.30 -27.06
CA PRO A 4 -2.74 -26.88 -26.96
C PRO A 4 -1.22 -26.70 -26.97
N ASN A 5 -0.74 -25.77 -27.81
CA ASN A 5 0.65 -25.35 -27.88
C ASN A 5 1.20 -25.09 -26.47
N SER A 6 2.25 -25.81 -26.08
CA SER A 6 3.03 -25.51 -24.89
C SER A 6 3.47 -24.04 -24.93
N PRO A 7 3.25 -23.25 -23.87
CA PRO A 7 3.61 -21.83 -23.89
C PRO A 7 5.12 -21.70 -24.11
N LYS A 8 5.52 -20.86 -25.08
CA LYS A 8 6.93 -20.51 -25.35
C LYS A 8 7.60 -20.16 -24.02
N ARG A 9 8.62 -20.94 -23.63
CA ARG A 9 9.42 -20.70 -22.41
C ARG A 9 9.92 -19.25 -22.42
N SER A 10 9.43 -18.42 -21.49
CA SER A 10 9.93 -17.06 -21.31
C SER A 10 11.42 -17.09 -20.96
N SER A 11 12.18 -16.11 -21.45
CA SER A 11 13.58 -15.94 -21.09
C SER A 11 13.71 -15.21 -19.75
N LEU A 12 14.78 -15.49 -19.00
CA LEU A 12 15.08 -14.80 -17.74
C LEU A 12 15.08 -13.28 -17.92
N GLN A 13 15.70 -12.78 -18.99
CA GLN A 13 15.74 -11.35 -19.30
C GLN A 13 14.34 -10.75 -19.51
N HIS A 14 13.44 -11.47 -20.19
CA HIS A 14 12.07 -11.02 -20.40
C HIS A 14 11.32 -10.93 -19.06
N ASP A 15 11.48 -11.92 -18.18
CA ASP A 15 10.80 -11.94 -16.90
C ASP A 15 11.33 -10.88 -15.93
N LEU A 16 12.65 -10.63 -15.90
CA LEU A 16 13.22 -9.51 -15.16
C LEU A 16 12.71 -8.16 -15.68
N LYS A 17 12.51 -8.02 -17.01
CA LYS A 17 11.89 -6.82 -17.59
C LYS A 17 10.43 -6.67 -17.15
N ARG A 18 9.67 -7.76 -17.04
CA ARG A 18 8.29 -7.74 -16.53
C ARG A 18 8.25 -7.30 -15.07
N LEU A 19 9.12 -7.84 -14.22
CA LEU A 19 9.21 -7.41 -12.81
C LEU A 19 9.56 -5.93 -12.67
N ARG A 20 10.51 -5.44 -13.47
CA ARG A 20 10.86 -4.01 -13.50
C ARG A 20 9.68 -3.10 -13.85
N GLY A 21 8.74 -3.62 -14.63
CA GLY A 21 7.53 -2.90 -15.02
C GLY A 21 6.46 -2.83 -13.93
N LEU A 22 6.60 -3.54 -12.81
CA LEU A 22 5.68 -3.48 -11.68
C LEU A 22 6.06 -2.36 -10.70
N ALA A 23 5.08 -1.88 -9.94
CA ALA A 23 5.29 -0.87 -8.92
C ALA A 23 6.06 -1.42 -7.70
N TYR A 24 6.38 -0.56 -6.74
CA TYR A 24 6.99 -0.89 -5.44
C TYR A 24 8.33 -1.64 -5.49
N HIS A 25 9.17 -1.35 -6.49
CA HIS A 25 10.53 -1.90 -6.57
C HIS A 25 10.57 -3.44 -6.57
N ARG A 26 9.62 -4.06 -7.29
CA ARG A 26 9.45 -5.52 -7.34
C ARG A 26 10.63 -6.24 -7.99
N LEU A 27 11.40 -5.57 -8.84
CA LEU A 27 12.63 -6.15 -9.36
C LEU A 27 13.63 -6.34 -8.23
N GLU A 28 13.87 -5.29 -7.45
CA GLU A 28 14.85 -5.29 -6.37
C GLU A 28 14.50 -6.34 -5.30
N SER A 29 13.21 -6.54 -4.99
CA SER A 29 12.79 -7.55 -4.02
C SER A 29 12.84 -8.98 -4.55
N SER A 30 12.46 -9.21 -5.82
CA SER A 30 12.15 -10.56 -6.32
C SER A 30 13.13 -11.08 -7.38
N GLU A 31 14.18 -10.33 -7.73
CA GLU A 31 15.17 -10.74 -8.74
C GLU A 31 15.84 -12.07 -8.41
N ASP A 32 16.32 -12.24 -7.18
CA ASP A 32 16.94 -13.51 -6.74
C ASP A 32 15.97 -14.68 -6.92
N LEU A 33 14.71 -14.50 -6.54
CA LEU A 33 13.69 -15.53 -6.62
C LEU A 33 13.41 -15.97 -8.06
N VAL A 34 13.33 -15.03 -8.99
CA VAL A 34 13.17 -15.33 -10.43
C VAL A 34 14.37 -16.09 -10.97
N ARG A 35 15.59 -15.68 -10.62
CA ARG A 35 16.81 -16.38 -11.03
C ARG A 35 16.86 -17.80 -10.47
N ARG A 36 16.43 -18.01 -9.23
CA ARG A 36 16.30 -19.31 -8.59
C ARG A 36 15.29 -20.20 -9.31
N PHE A 37 14.11 -19.68 -9.64
CA PHE A 37 13.10 -20.43 -10.40
C PHE A 37 13.61 -20.85 -11.79
N HIS A 38 14.29 -19.96 -12.53
CA HIS A 38 14.86 -20.29 -13.85
C HIS A 38 15.97 -21.35 -13.80
N ARG A 39 16.71 -21.45 -12.69
CA ARG A 39 17.65 -22.55 -12.45
C ARG A 39 16.89 -23.85 -12.20
N PHE A 40 15.93 -23.81 -11.27
CA PHE A 40 15.12 -24.95 -10.88
C PHE A 40 14.34 -25.56 -12.07
N ARG A 41 13.72 -24.75 -12.92
CA ARG A 41 12.94 -25.18 -14.10
C ARG A 41 13.74 -26.01 -15.12
N ARG A 42 15.08 -26.05 -15.04
CA ARG A 42 15.92 -26.87 -15.93
C ARG A 42 16.01 -28.32 -15.48
N GLU A 43 15.67 -28.59 -14.23
CA GLU A 43 15.68 -29.90 -13.60
C GLU A 43 14.24 -30.41 -13.69
N ASP A 44 14.00 -31.44 -14.50
CA ASP A 44 12.65 -31.96 -14.79
C ASP A 44 12.05 -32.55 -13.49
N GLN A 45 11.24 -31.76 -12.78
CA GLN A 45 10.77 -32.04 -11.42
C GLN A 45 9.23 -32.15 -11.38
N PRO A 46 8.66 -33.11 -10.64
CA PRO A 46 7.22 -33.34 -10.62
C PRO A 46 6.41 -32.18 -10.04
N GLU A 47 6.99 -31.37 -9.15
CA GLU A 47 6.33 -30.21 -8.53
C GLU A 47 6.42 -28.93 -9.36
N LEU A 48 6.96 -29.00 -10.58
CA LEU A 48 7.19 -27.83 -11.43
C LEU A 48 5.90 -27.08 -11.76
N ASP A 49 4.78 -27.78 -11.93
CA ASP A 49 3.48 -27.16 -12.26
C ASP A 49 2.97 -26.27 -11.11
N TYR A 50 3.11 -26.71 -9.86
CA TYR A 50 2.73 -25.94 -8.68
C TYR A 50 3.58 -24.68 -8.53
N LEU A 51 4.89 -24.83 -8.69
CA LEU A 51 5.83 -23.71 -8.62
C LEU A 51 5.65 -22.76 -9.80
N GLN A 52 5.29 -23.26 -10.99
CA GLN A 52 4.97 -22.45 -12.16
C GLN A 52 3.71 -21.61 -11.93
N LYS A 53 2.66 -22.16 -11.30
CA LYS A 53 1.46 -21.40 -10.92
C LYS A 53 1.80 -20.21 -10.01
N LEU A 54 2.62 -20.43 -8.99
CA LEU A 54 3.11 -19.38 -8.10
C LEU A 54 4.00 -18.37 -8.84
N TYR A 55 4.86 -18.85 -9.73
CA TYR A 55 5.71 -18.01 -10.55
C TYR A 55 4.91 -17.10 -11.48
N ASP A 56 3.81 -17.58 -12.05
CA ASP A 56 2.93 -16.75 -12.89
C ASP A 56 2.25 -15.63 -12.08
N TRP A 57 1.87 -15.94 -10.84
CA TRP A 57 1.34 -14.97 -9.86
C TRP A 57 2.38 -13.91 -9.45
N LEU A 58 3.67 -14.24 -9.46
CA LEU A 58 4.75 -13.30 -9.12
C LEU A 58 4.76 -12.03 -10.00
N PHE A 59 4.23 -12.13 -11.22
CA PHE A 59 4.13 -11.02 -12.19
C PHE A 59 2.77 -10.31 -12.15
N VAL A 60 1.89 -10.66 -11.21
CA VAL A 60 0.64 -9.95 -10.98
C VAL A 60 0.94 -8.76 -10.06
N PRO A 61 0.30 -7.59 -10.27
CA PRO A 61 0.33 -6.48 -9.31
C PRO A 61 0.14 -6.98 -7.87
N ILE A 62 0.96 -6.49 -6.95
CA ILE A 62 1.05 -7.04 -5.59
C ILE A 62 -0.26 -6.87 -4.81
N THR A 63 -1.05 -5.84 -5.09
CA THR A 63 -2.35 -5.60 -4.46
C THR A 63 -3.42 -6.59 -4.89
N LEU A 64 -3.20 -7.36 -5.97
CA LEU A 64 -4.09 -8.44 -6.39
C LEU A 64 -3.71 -9.79 -5.79
N TRP A 65 -2.59 -9.87 -5.06
CA TRP A 65 -2.16 -11.12 -4.47
C TRP A 65 -3.09 -11.53 -3.33
N PRO A 66 -3.60 -12.78 -3.34
CA PRO A 66 -4.49 -13.25 -2.27
C PRO A 66 -3.74 -13.54 -0.96
N ILE A 67 -2.43 -13.81 -1.05
CA ILE A 67 -1.51 -14.13 0.05
C ILE A 67 -0.11 -13.68 -0.33
N ASP A 68 0.87 -13.86 0.56
CA ASP A 68 2.29 -13.66 0.21
C ASP A 68 2.79 -14.74 -0.79
N ILE A 69 2.57 -14.48 -2.08
CA ILE A 69 3.00 -15.34 -3.18
C ILE A 69 4.53 -15.46 -3.22
N GLU A 70 5.25 -14.39 -2.90
CA GLU A 70 6.71 -14.39 -2.92
C GLU A 70 7.28 -15.32 -1.85
N GLY A 71 6.79 -15.19 -0.61
CA GLY A 71 7.16 -16.05 0.51
C GLY A 71 6.82 -17.50 0.24
N LEU A 72 5.62 -17.78 -0.30
CA LEU A 72 5.21 -19.14 -0.62
C LEU A 72 6.06 -19.76 -1.73
N LEU A 73 6.36 -19.02 -2.81
CA LEU A 73 7.24 -19.49 -3.88
C LEU A 73 8.66 -19.74 -3.37
N ARG A 74 9.18 -18.87 -2.50
CA ARG A 74 10.51 -19.05 -1.88
C ARG A 74 10.55 -20.31 -1.04
N ALA A 75 9.56 -20.53 -0.17
CA ALA A 75 9.45 -21.73 0.64
C ALA A 75 9.34 -23.00 -0.23
N GLY A 76 8.56 -22.96 -1.30
CA GLY A 76 8.45 -24.08 -2.25
C GLY A 76 9.77 -24.41 -2.95
N LEU A 77 10.49 -23.39 -3.43
CA LEU A 77 11.80 -23.55 -4.05
C LEU A 77 12.87 -24.04 -3.06
N ASP A 78 12.85 -23.59 -1.81
CA ASP A 78 13.77 -24.06 -0.76
C ASP A 78 13.56 -25.56 -0.46
N ARG A 79 12.30 -26.02 -0.45
CA ARG A 79 11.99 -27.46 -0.28
C ARG A 79 12.46 -28.28 -1.47
N ALA A 80 12.12 -27.84 -2.68
CA ALA A 80 12.46 -28.55 -3.89
C ALA A 80 13.98 -28.61 -4.12
N ALA A 81 14.72 -27.53 -3.83
CA ALA A 81 16.19 -27.52 -3.87
C ALA A 81 16.83 -28.48 -2.84
N ALA A 82 16.13 -28.76 -1.74
CA ALA A 82 16.55 -29.76 -0.75
C ALA A 82 16.12 -31.20 -1.12
N GLY A 83 15.59 -31.43 -2.33
CA GLY A 83 15.08 -32.73 -2.77
C GLY A 83 13.82 -33.18 -2.02
N ARG A 84 13.11 -32.25 -1.36
CA ARG A 84 11.89 -32.54 -0.61
C ARG A 84 10.67 -32.14 -1.42
N CYS A 85 9.66 -33.01 -1.45
CA CYS A 85 8.36 -32.67 -2.00
C CYS A 85 7.73 -31.49 -1.25
N LEU A 86 6.88 -30.75 -1.95
CA LEU A 86 5.96 -29.80 -1.32
C LEU A 86 5.06 -30.56 -0.34
N ASP A 87 4.79 -29.96 0.82
CA ASP A 87 3.86 -30.58 1.75
C ASP A 87 2.42 -30.44 1.28
N LYS A 88 1.53 -31.30 1.82
CA LYS A 88 0.12 -31.36 1.41
C LYS A 88 -0.63 -30.04 1.64
N ALA A 89 -0.24 -29.25 2.65
CA ALA A 89 -0.89 -27.98 2.94
C ALA A 89 -0.47 -26.90 1.94
N MET A 90 0.81 -26.87 1.54
CA MET A 90 1.29 -26.01 0.44
C MET A 90 0.59 -26.36 -0.87
N ILE A 91 0.47 -27.65 -1.21
CA ILE A 91 -0.23 -28.09 -2.42
C ILE A 91 -1.68 -27.61 -2.40
N LEU A 92 -2.41 -27.86 -1.30
CA LEU A 92 -3.79 -27.40 -1.14
C LEU A 92 -3.91 -25.88 -1.27
N LEU A 93 -3.00 -25.12 -0.65
CA LEU A 93 -2.98 -23.67 -0.74
C LEU A 93 -2.79 -23.20 -2.19
N ILE A 94 -1.86 -23.81 -2.92
CA ILE A 94 -1.59 -23.49 -4.33
C ILE A 94 -2.81 -23.87 -5.19
N ASP A 95 -3.46 -25.00 -4.94
CA ASP A 95 -4.65 -25.44 -5.67
C ASP A 95 -5.82 -24.46 -5.50
N LEU A 96 -6.01 -23.93 -4.29
CA LEU A 96 -7.04 -22.94 -3.97
C LEU A 96 -6.78 -21.57 -4.61
N LEU A 97 -5.57 -21.28 -5.09
CA LEU A 97 -5.31 -20.03 -5.80
C LEU A 97 -6.14 -19.96 -7.08
N PRO A 98 -6.85 -18.86 -7.33
CA PRO A 98 -7.53 -18.67 -8.60
C PRO A 98 -6.51 -18.56 -9.73
N LEU A 99 -7.00 -18.65 -10.97
CA LEU A 99 -6.18 -18.27 -12.12
C LEU A 99 -5.78 -16.79 -12.00
N PRO A 100 -4.56 -16.41 -12.43
CA PRO A 100 -4.18 -15.01 -12.48
C PRO A 100 -5.23 -14.17 -13.23
N PRO A 101 -5.55 -12.96 -12.76
CA PRO A 101 -6.49 -12.06 -13.41
C PRO A 101 -6.09 -11.77 -14.87
N SER A 102 -7.06 -11.41 -15.70
CA SER A 102 -6.81 -11.10 -17.12
C SER A 102 -5.79 -9.96 -17.30
N ASP A 103 -5.08 -9.96 -18.43
CA ASP A 103 -4.08 -8.93 -18.72
C ASP A 103 -4.64 -7.51 -18.68
N ARG A 104 -5.91 -7.33 -19.08
CA ARG A 104 -6.60 -6.03 -18.97
C ARG A 104 -6.70 -5.58 -17.51
N THR A 105 -7.12 -6.47 -16.62
CA THR A 105 -7.23 -6.19 -15.18
C THR A 105 -5.87 -5.91 -14.57
N ARG A 106 -4.86 -6.71 -14.92
CA ARG A 106 -3.49 -6.54 -14.45
C ARG A 106 -2.88 -5.21 -14.87
N ARG A 107 -3.11 -4.76 -16.11
CA ARG A 107 -2.62 -3.44 -16.58
C ARG A 107 -3.26 -2.29 -15.83
N ALA A 108 -4.60 -2.31 -15.71
CA ALA A 108 -5.33 -1.26 -15.00
C ALA A 108 -4.86 -1.11 -13.54
N VAL A 109 -4.68 -2.24 -12.84
CA VAL A 109 -4.19 -2.22 -11.46
C VAL A 109 -2.70 -1.86 -11.39
N SER A 110 -1.87 -2.30 -12.33
CA SER A 110 -0.45 -1.92 -12.39
C SER A 110 -0.27 -0.41 -12.59
N GLU A 111 -1.04 0.22 -13.48
CA GLU A 111 -1.03 1.67 -13.70
C GLU A 111 -1.46 2.41 -12.43
N HIS A 112 -2.43 1.86 -11.71
CA HIS A 112 -2.88 2.38 -10.44
C HIS A 112 -1.82 2.26 -9.33
N GLU A 113 -1.20 1.09 -9.15
CA GLU A 113 -0.13 0.90 -8.17
C GLU A 113 1.05 1.84 -8.43
N HIS A 114 1.43 2.06 -9.70
CA HIS A 114 2.45 3.05 -10.05
C HIS A 114 2.03 4.46 -9.66
N SER A 115 0.77 4.82 -9.87
CA SER A 115 0.25 6.12 -9.43
C SER A 115 0.35 6.27 -7.90
N VAL A 116 -0.08 5.25 -7.16
CA VAL A 116 -0.02 5.22 -5.69
C VAL A 116 1.42 5.25 -5.17
N GLN A 117 2.36 4.52 -5.78
CA GLN A 117 3.78 4.52 -5.40
C GLN A 117 4.39 5.93 -5.47
N HIS A 118 3.96 6.74 -6.44
CA HIS A 118 4.39 8.13 -6.59
C HIS A 118 3.54 9.11 -5.76
N GLY A 119 2.65 8.62 -4.90
CA GLY A 119 1.76 9.40 -4.03
C GLY A 119 0.55 10.02 -4.75
N ASN A 120 0.24 9.56 -5.96
CA ASN A 120 -0.84 10.06 -6.81
C ASN A 120 -2.08 9.15 -6.66
N TYR A 121 -3.00 9.52 -5.75
CA TYR A 121 -4.28 8.84 -5.53
C TYR A 121 -5.40 9.44 -6.39
N GLU A 122 -5.12 10.57 -7.06
CA GLU A 122 -6.04 11.39 -7.83
C GLU A 122 -6.82 10.66 -8.94
N PRO A 123 -6.34 9.58 -9.59
CA PRO A 123 -7.13 8.85 -10.59
C PRO A 123 -8.38 8.14 -10.04
N LEU A 124 -8.45 7.88 -8.72
CA LEU A 124 -9.67 7.39 -8.07
C LEU A 124 -10.68 8.52 -7.80
N ILE A 125 -10.32 9.77 -8.10
CA ILE A 125 -10.97 10.98 -7.60
C ILE A 125 -11.50 11.79 -8.79
N HIS A 126 -12.73 11.52 -9.21
CA HIS A 126 -13.43 12.34 -10.23
C HIS A 126 -13.86 13.75 -9.74
N ALA A 127 -13.30 14.25 -8.63
CA ALA A 127 -13.79 15.45 -7.95
C ALA A 127 -12.68 16.41 -7.46
N ARG A 128 -11.62 16.61 -8.24
CA ARG A 128 -10.53 17.55 -7.92
C ARG A 128 -11.04 18.97 -7.60
N HIS A 129 -12.06 19.43 -8.30
CA HIS A 129 -12.70 20.73 -8.06
C HIS A 129 -13.34 20.83 -6.65
N LYS A 130 -13.87 19.73 -6.08
CA LYS A 130 -14.41 19.73 -4.70
C LYS A 130 -13.28 19.87 -3.68
N TYR A 131 -12.13 19.24 -3.93
CA TYR A 131 -10.95 19.36 -3.07
C TYR A 131 -10.40 20.79 -3.07
N ASP A 132 -10.19 21.37 -4.26
CA ASP A 132 -9.67 22.73 -4.40
C ASP A 132 -10.62 23.78 -3.79
N HIS A 133 -11.94 23.55 -3.92
CA HIS A 133 -12.96 24.38 -3.31
C HIS A 133 -12.92 24.32 -1.77
N VAL A 134 -12.82 23.13 -1.18
CA VAL A 134 -12.74 22.95 0.27
C VAL A 134 -11.43 23.50 0.83
N GLU A 135 -10.29 23.30 0.15
CA GLU A 135 -8.99 23.86 0.56
C GLU A 135 -9.05 25.40 0.58
N SER A 136 -9.65 26.00 -0.46
CA SER A 136 -9.84 27.45 -0.58
C SER A 136 -10.79 28.02 0.48
N GLN A 137 -11.91 27.33 0.76
CA GLN A 137 -12.86 27.74 1.80
C GLN A 137 -12.25 27.68 3.19
N LEU A 138 -11.46 26.65 3.49
CA LEU A 138 -10.76 26.51 4.78
C LEU A 138 -9.70 27.58 4.96
N ALA A 139 -8.91 27.85 3.92
CA ALA A 139 -7.89 28.90 3.96
C ALA A 139 -8.51 30.28 4.26
N GLY A 140 -9.70 30.56 3.70
CA GLY A 140 -10.45 31.80 3.95
C GLY A 140 -11.28 31.81 5.23
N ASN A 141 -11.36 30.73 6.01
CA ASN A 141 -12.24 30.64 7.17
C ASN A 141 -11.65 31.38 8.39
N PRO A 142 -12.30 32.44 8.92
CA PRO A 142 -11.75 33.21 10.04
C PRO A 142 -11.61 32.41 11.34
N THR A 143 -12.51 31.45 11.57
CA THR A 143 -12.48 30.59 12.76
C THR A 143 -11.32 29.61 12.68
N PHE A 144 -11.07 29.05 11.49
CA PHE A 144 -9.89 28.20 11.24
C PHE A 144 -8.60 28.96 11.53
N GLN A 145 -8.46 30.17 10.99
CA GLN A 145 -7.27 31.01 11.15
C GLN A 145 -7.06 31.42 12.61
N ALA A 146 -8.13 31.82 13.31
CA ALA A 146 -8.05 32.17 14.73
C ALA A 146 -7.58 30.99 15.58
N GLN A 147 -8.10 29.78 15.33
CA GLN A 147 -7.70 28.57 16.04
C GLN A 147 -6.25 28.16 15.74
N TRP A 148 -5.82 28.24 14.48
CA TRP A 148 -4.44 27.95 14.10
C TRP A 148 -3.45 28.95 14.72
N ASN A 149 -3.79 30.24 14.69
CA ASN A 149 -2.98 31.27 15.34
C ASN A 149 -2.92 31.10 16.86
N ALA A 150 -4.01 30.66 17.50
CA ALA A 150 -4.00 30.34 18.93
C ALA A 150 -3.04 29.19 19.25
N ILE A 151 -2.97 28.14 18.41
CA ILE A 151 -2.00 27.04 18.54
C ILE A 151 -0.57 27.56 18.38
N LYS A 152 -0.28 28.35 17.34
CA LYS A 152 1.05 28.94 17.10
C LYS A 152 1.50 29.87 18.23
N ALA A 153 0.57 30.57 18.88
CA ALA A 153 0.88 31.43 20.03
C ALA A 153 1.25 30.62 21.29
N HIS A 154 0.68 29.43 21.46
CA HIS A 154 0.92 28.58 22.63
C HIS A 154 2.08 27.60 22.45
N PHE A 155 2.41 27.23 21.21
CA PHE A 155 3.42 26.23 20.91
C PHE A 155 4.40 26.73 19.85
N ASP A 156 5.68 26.44 20.06
CA ASP A 156 6.70 26.60 19.02
C ASP A 156 6.54 25.48 17.97
N VAL A 157 5.64 25.71 17.02
CA VAL A 157 5.22 24.72 16.02
C VAL A 157 6.37 24.25 15.12
N SER A 158 7.45 25.05 15.00
CA SER A 158 8.61 24.72 14.17
C SER A 158 9.29 23.42 14.62
N LYS A 159 9.29 23.15 15.93
CA LYS A 159 9.86 21.95 16.55
C LYS A 159 9.14 20.65 16.20
N PHE A 160 7.93 20.75 15.65
CA PHE A 160 7.09 19.60 15.31
C PHE A 160 6.98 19.38 13.80
N THR A 161 7.74 20.14 13.00
CA THR A 161 7.78 19.97 11.54
C THR A 161 8.73 18.84 11.15
N ASP A 162 8.35 18.08 10.12
CA ASP A 162 9.25 17.14 9.46
C ASP A 162 10.24 17.88 8.52
N HIS A 163 11.16 17.15 7.90
CA HIS A 163 12.12 17.71 6.93
C HIS A 163 11.47 18.39 5.71
N LYS A 164 10.16 18.22 5.49
CA LYS A 164 9.38 18.88 4.42
C LYS A 164 8.62 20.09 4.94
N GLY A 165 8.82 20.50 6.20
CA GLY A 165 8.09 21.59 6.85
C GLY A 165 6.64 21.25 7.17
N ILE A 166 6.29 19.96 7.26
CA ILE A 166 4.92 19.50 7.49
C ILE A 166 4.78 19.02 8.93
N ILE A 167 3.75 19.52 9.62
CA ILE A 167 3.27 18.97 10.88
C ILE A 167 2.17 17.99 10.54
N ARG A 168 2.40 16.70 10.83
CA ARG A 168 1.46 15.63 10.47
C ARG A 168 0.55 15.31 11.65
N ARG A 169 -0.74 15.16 11.36
CA ARG A 169 -1.69 14.61 12.32
C ARG A 169 -1.30 13.17 12.65
N HIS A 170 -1.37 12.79 13.92
CA HIS A 170 -1.40 11.39 14.27
C HIS A 170 -2.81 10.86 13.98
N LEU A 171 -2.94 10.07 12.92
CA LEU A 171 -4.15 9.30 12.73
C LEU A 171 -4.31 8.40 13.96
N VAL A 172 -5.54 8.39 14.50
CA VAL A 172 -5.95 7.38 15.47
C VAL A 172 -5.79 6.05 14.75
N GLY A 173 -4.65 5.38 14.97
CA GLY A 173 -4.51 3.97 14.60
C GLY A 173 -5.50 3.14 15.41
N GLU A 174 -5.38 1.83 15.40
CA GLU A 174 -6.07 0.88 16.30
C GLU A 174 -5.86 1.16 17.82
N ARG A 175 -5.38 2.34 18.19
CA ARG A 175 -5.15 2.88 19.54
C ARG A 175 -6.43 2.94 20.38
N SER A 176 -7.59 3.17 19.76
CA SER A 176 -8.90 3.15 20.45
C SER A 176 -9.42 1.74 20.73
N MET A 177 -8.77 0.69 20.19
CA MET A 177 -9.13 -0.71 20.43
C MET A 177 -8.26 -1.36 21.53
N ARG A 178 -7.41 -0.59 22.20
CA ARG A 178 -6.62 -1.06 23.33
C ARG A 178 -7.25 -0.57 24.63
N GLU A 179 -7.60 -1.52 25.47
CA GLU A 179 -8.35 -1.34 26.73
C GLU A 179 -7.67 -0.35 27.71
N HIS A 180 -6.36 -0.10 27.58
CA HIS A 180 -5.55 0.72 28.50
C HIS A 180 -4.54 1.65 27.77
N TRP A 181 -4.99 2.48 26.84
CA TRP A 181 -4.10 3.50 26.24
C TRP A 181 -3.99 4.75 27.14
N PRO A 182 -2.83 5.05 27.76
CA PRO A 182 -2.72 6.17 28.67
C PRO A 182 -2.78 7.50 27.92
N PHE A 183 -3.66 8.40 28.35
CA PHE A 183 -3.62 9.80 27.94
C PHE A 183 -2.35 10.46 28.50
N ARG A 184 -1.39 10.75 27.63
CA ARG A 184 -0.12 11.39 28.01
C ARG A 184 -0.30 12.90 27.94
N TRP A 185 -0.13 13.60 29.06
CA TRP A 185 -0.25 15.07 29.15
C TRP A 185 0.94 15.72 29.89
N THR A 186 2.03 14.97 30.04
CA THR A 186 3.16 15.36 30.88
C THR A 186 4.15 16.24 30.11
N LYS A 187 4.51 15.88 28.87
CA LYS A 187 5.47 16.64 28.06
C LYS A 187 4.78 17.66 27.15
N ILE A 188 5.49 18.74 26.83
CA ILE A 188 4.99 19.78 25.91
C ILE A 188 4.62 19.20 24.53
N ALA A 189 5.37 18.20 24.06
CA ALA A 189 5.10 17.51 22.81
C ALA A 189 3.78 16.71 22.86
N ASP A 190 3.50 16.03 23.98
CA ASP A 190 2.27 15.26 24.15
C ASP A 190 1.04 16.19 24.10
N ARG A 191 1.13 17.36 24.78
CA ARG A 191 0.09 18.39 24.78
C ARG A 191 -0.12 19.00 23.39
N PHE A 192 0.98 19.32 22.69
CA PHE A 192 0.92 19.83 21.33
C PHE A 192 0.19 18.86 20.41
N HIS A 193 0.60 17.59 20.39
CA HIS A 193 -0.01 16.59 19.52
C HIS A 193 -1.49 16.37 19.83
N ALA A 194 -1.88 16.30 21.11
CA ALA A 194 -3.28 16.17 21.49
C ALA A 194 -4.13 17.36 20.99
N VAL A 195 -3.65 18.60 21.15
CA VAL A 195 -4.35 19.80 20.67
C VAL A 195 -4.39 19.83 19.13
N PHE A 196 -3.25 19.53 18.49
CA PHE A 196 -3.12 19.54 17.03
C PHE A 196 -3.97 18.47 16.36
N ASP A 197 -4.04 17.26 16.94
CA ASP A 197 -4.84 16.16 16.41
C ASP A 197 -6.34 16.46 16.47
N VAL A 198 -6.82 17.10 17.54
CA VAL A 198 -8.21 17.57 17.67
C VAL A 198 -8.51 18.69 16.66
N PHE A 199 -7.60 19.64 16.51
CA PHE A 199 -7.71 20.69 15.48
C PHE A 199 -7.81 20.09 14.08
N CYS A 200 -6.91 19.16 13.73
CA CYS A 200 -6.94 18.48 12.45
C CYS A 200 -8.19 17.61 12.28
N GLN A 201 -8.69 16.98 13.34
CA GLN A 201 -9.95 16.23 13.28
C GLN A 201 -11.14 17.15 12.95
N ARG A 202 -11.26 18.28 13.64
CA ARG A 202 -12.35 19.25 13.44
C ARG A 202 -12.44 19.72 11.99
N TRP A 203 -11.29 19.94 11.36
CA TRP A 203 -11.20 20.53 10.02
C TRP A 203 -10.90 19.50 8.92
N ASN A 204 -10.98 18.20 9.23
CA ASN A 204 -10.65 17.11 8.32
C ASN A 204 -9.27 17.27 7.65
N LEU A 205 -8.23 17.53 8.44
CA LEU A 205 -6.87 17.74 7.98
C LEU A 205 -5.98 16.51 8.17
N TYR A 206 -5.09 16.32 7.20
CA TYR A 206 -3.91 15.48 7.28
C TYR A 206 -2.79 16.15 8.08
N GLY A 207 -2.72 17.48 8.03
CA GLY A 207 -1.70 18.25 8.71
C GLY A 207 -1.65 19.70 8.26
N MET A 208 -0.58 20.39 8.62
CA MET A 208 -0.31 21.79 8.27
C MET A 208 1.08 21.91 7.64
N ARG A 209 1.22 22.77 6.63
CA ARG A 209 2.51 23.21 6.08
C ARG A 209 2.59 24.73 6.17
N GLY A 210 3.26 25.24 7.20
CA GLY A 210 3.13 26.65 7.57
C GLY A 210 1.67 26.99 7.85
N ASP A 211 1.12 27.98 7.14
CA ASP A 211 -0.30 28.39 7.25
C ASP A 211 -1.22 27.71 6.22
N ARG A 212 -0.68 26.78 5.41
CA ARG A 212 -1.47 26.03 4.43
C ARG A 212 -2.07 24.78 5.08
N PRO A 213 -3.41 24.64 5.12
CA PRO A 213 -4.05 23.39 5.52
C PRO A 213 -3.78 22.30 4.50
N LEU A 214 -3.46 21.10 4.98
CA LEU A 214 -3.41 19.89 4.15
C LEU A 214 -4.64 19.05 4.49
N LEU A 215 -5.59 18.99 3.57
CA LEU A 215 -6.80 18.20 3.78
C LEU A 215 -6.47 16.71 3.90
N LEU A 216 -7.24 16.02 4.74
CA LEU A 216 -7.17 14.59 4.91
C LEU A 216 -7.73 13.92 3.67
N LYS A 217 -6.88 13.30 2.86
CA LYS A 217 -7.32 12.57 1.66
C LYS A 217 -7.84 11.18 2.04
N LEU A 218 -8.52 10.51 1.11
CA LEU A 218 -8.77 9.07 1.20
C LEU A 218 -7.43 8.36 1.42
N THR A 219 -7.29 7.64 2.53
CA THR A 219 -6.08 6.86 2.81
C THR A 219 -6.44 5.41 3.00
N ALA A 220 -5.75 4.52 2.29
CA ALA A 220 -5.77 3.09 2.54
C ALA A 220 -4.43 2.69 3.17
N ASN A 221 -4.47 2.11 4.36
CA ASN A 221 -3.31 1.52 5.01
C ASN A 221 -3.50 0.00 5.05
N LEU A 222 -2.56 -0.72 4.44
CA LEU A 222 -2.49 -2.17 4.56
C LEU A 222 -1.85 -2.52 5.90
N THR A 223 -2.52 -3.33 6.68
CA THR A 223 -2.01 -3.91 7.93
C THR A 223 -1.95 -5.43 7.78
N PRO A 224 -1.18 -6.15 8.62
CA PRO A 224 -1.16 -7.62 8.61
C PRO A 224 -2.54 -8.28 8.86
N PHE A 225 -3.52 -7.52 9.35
CA PHE A 225 -4.85 -8.02 9.73
C PHE A 225 -5.98 -7.48 8.84
N GLY A 226 -5.68 -6.67 7.83
CA GLY A 226 -6.66 -6.13 6.91
C GLY A 226 -6.32 -4.74 6.36
N THR A 227 -7.25 -4.17 5.61
CA THR A 227 -7.13 -2.84 5.01
C THR A 227 -7.90 -1.83 5.85
N MET A 228 -7.20 -0.86 6.43
CA MET A 228 -7.84 0.31 7.02
C MET A 228 -8.08 1.37 5.94
N ILE A 229 -9.34 1.68 5.66
CA ILE A 229 -9.73 2.77 4.77
C ILE A 229 -10.26 3.92 5.63
N PHE A 230 -9.63 5.09 5.54
CA PHE A 230 -10.15 6.32 6.14
C PHE A 230 -10.80 7.17 5.07
N ILE A 231 -12.11 7.39 5.23
CA ILE A 231 -12.92 8.22 4.34
C ILE A 231 -13.21 9.54 5.08
N PRO A 232 -12.71 10.69 4.58
CA PRO A 232 -12.96 11.99 5.21
C PRO A 232 -14.44 12.36 5.18
N ALA A 233 -14.93 13.07 6.21
CA ALA A 233 -16.37 13.37 6.33
C ALA A 233 -16.94 14.26 5.22
N TYR A 234 -16.08 15.02 4.51
CA TYR A 234 -16.49 15.82 3.36
C TYR A 234 -16.58 15.02 2.05
N TRP A 235 -16.34 13.69 2.12
CA TRP A 235 -16.58 12.75 1.02
C TRP A 235 -17.93 12.05 1.20
N SER A 236 -18.65 11.92 0.09
CA SER A 236 -19.80 11.02 -0.04
C SER A 236 -19.53 10.06 -1.19
N PHE A 237 -19.93 8.79 -1.00
CA PHE A 237 -19.96 7.75 -2.04
C PHE A 237 -21.35 7.58 -2.65
N ASP A 238 -22.29 8.48 -2.32
CA ASP A 238 -23.60 8.49 -2.92
C ASP A 238 -23.46 8.79 -4.43
N PRO A 239 -24.21 8.09 -5.30
CA PRO A 239 -24.13 8.27 -6.75
C PRO A 239 -24.53 9.67 -7.23
#